data_AF-A0A1E3B2W1-F1
#
_entry.id   AF-A0A1E3B2W1-F1
#
_cell.length_a   1.000
_cell.length_b   1.000
_cell.length_c   1.000
_cell.angle_alpha   90.00
_cell.angle_beta   90.00
_cell.angle_gamma   90.00
#
_symmetry.space_group_name_H-M   'P 1'
#
loop_
_entity.id
_entity.type
_entity.pdbx_description
1 polymer ?
#
loop_
_entity_poly.entity_id
_entity_poly.type
_entity_poly.pdbx_seq_one_letter_code
_entity_poly.pdbx_strand_id
1 'polypeptide(L)'
;MNNDQWSLLLDKLEKEKNEPVSNPNNNIIYEQASLNGIASIFDSRLCDMIKKIPIRIDIWTAAVTMIFPPWNEGTCTLILDIANGADDLAMTLFGTTFTFTGQAQHIMISGGPKLTVPGTEFTLKGAKKEAIAKVFGLRVYEAIADHFESEGGSAKDLSENLSMTVKREGAVIEISLGLLRAIELAKILYT
;
A
#
# COMPACT_ATOMS: atom_id res chain seq x y z
N MET A 1 -17.68 -3.56 9.32
CA MET A 1 -17.71 -2.35 10.20
C MET A 1 -19.15 -1.82 10.24
N ASN A 2 -19.67 -1.20 11.32
CA ASN A 2 -21.08 -0.74 11.31
C ASN A 2 -21.23 0.61 10.56
N ASN A 3 -22.44 0.91 10.04
CA ASN A 3 -22.73 2.15 9.31
C ASN A 3 -22.43 3.43 10.12
N ASP A 4 -22.61 3.38 11.44
CA ASP A 4 -22.40 4.52 12.33
C ASP A 4 -20.91 4.93 12.40
N GLN A 5 -19.97 3.98 12.32
CA GLN A 5 -18.53 4.29 12.29
C GLN A 5 -18.12 4.99 10.98
N TRP A 6 -18.76 4.65 9.85
CA TRP A 6 -18.56 5.33 8.58
C TRP A 6 -19.16 6.72 8.57
N SER A 7 -20.37 6.88 9.11
CA SER A 7 -20.99 8.19 9.30
C SER A 7 -20.15 9.07 10.23
N LEU A 8 -19.60 8.52 11.32
CA LEU A 8 -18.73 9.27 12.23
C LEU A 8 -17.42 9.70 11.55
N LEU A 9 -16.84 8.87 10.68
CA LEU A 9 -15.68 9.23 9.88
C LEU A 9 -16.05 10.36 8.89
N LEU A 10 -17.11 10.20 8.10
CA LEU A 10 -17.50 11.22 7.12
C LEU A 10 -17.88 12.53 7.80
N ASP A 11 -18.62 12.49 8.91
CA ASP A 11 -18.93 13.65 9.74
C ASP A 11 -17.66 14.29 10.30
N LYS A 12 -16.68 13.49 10.74
CA LYS A 12 -15.40 13.99 11.25
C LYS A 12 -14.59 14.65 10.15
N LEU A 13 -14.48 14.02 8.98
CA LEU A 13 -13.78 14.55 7.81
C LEU A 13 -14.48 15.82 7.27
N GLU A 14 -15.81 15.86 7.29
CA GLU A 14 -16.60 17.02 6.84
C GLU A 14 -16.60 18.18 7.86
N LYS A 15 -16.52 17.90 9.16
CA LYS A 15 -16.26 18.90 10.20
C LYS A 15 -14.84 19.46 10.13
N GLU A 16 -13.83 18.60 9.99
CA GLU A 16 -12.42 19.01 9.87
C GLU A 16 -12.13 19.76 8.57
N LYS A 17 -12.95 19.59 7.53
CA LYS A 17 -12.93 20.43 6.32
C LYS A 17 -13.33 21.89 6.58
N ASN A 18 -14.19 22.15 7.55
CA ASN A 18 -14.84 23.44 7.77
C ASN A 18 -14.41 24.14 9.06
N GLU A 19 -13.73 23.46 9.97
CA GLU A 19 -13.27 24.00 11.26
C GLU A 19 -11.73 24.00 11.38
N PRO A 20 -11.13 24.95 12.13
CA PRO A 20 -9.72 24.86 12.50
C PRO A 20 -9.48 23.61 13.36
N VAL A 21 -8.58 22.75 12.88
CA VAL A 21 -8.20 21.44 13.43
C VAL A 21 -8.04 21.51 14.96
N SER A 22 -9.04 21.02 15.70
CA SER A 22 -9.05 21.07 17.17
C SER A 22 -8.40 19.84 17.82
N ASN A 23 -7.81 18.92 17.05
CA ASN A 23 -6.99 17.86 17.61
C ASN A 23 -5.88 17.39 16.62
N PRO A 24 -4.69 18.02 16.63
CA PRO A 24 -3.69 17.86 15.58
C PRO A 24 -2.91 16.53 15.57
N ASN A 25 -3.13 15.61 16.52
CA ASN A 25 -2.04 14.66 16.85
C ASN A 25 -2.22 13.18 16.51
N ASN A 26 -3.37 12.71 16.00
CA ASN A 26 -3.55 11.27 15.78
C ASN A 26 -4.02 10.92 14.36
N ASN A 27 -3.17 10.18 13.65
CA ASN A 27 -3.54 9.45 12.43
C ASN A 27 -4.73 8.52 12.70
N ILE A 28 -5.65 8.40 11.74
CA ILE A 28 -6.73 7.41 11.78
C ILE A 28 -6.23 6.15 11.09
N ILE A 29 -6.19 5.04 11.82
CA ILE A 29 -5.68 3.75 11.32
C ILE A 29 -6.84 2.75 11.20
N TYR A 30 -7.01 2.20 10.01
CA TYR A 30 -7.88 1.05 9.75
C TYR A 30 -7.01 -0.16 9.47
N GLU A 31 -7.21 -1.24 10.21
CA GLU A 31 -6.46 -2.49 10.03
C GLU A 31 -7.41 -3.62 9.66
N GLN A 32 -6.86 -4.70 9.12
CA GLN A 32 -7.56 -5.97 8.94
C GLN A 32 -8.76 -5.87 7.96
N ALA A 33 -8.49 -5.44 6.73
CA ALA A 33 -9.51 -5.34 5.67
C ALA A 33 -10.26 -6.67 5.46
N SER A 34 -11.51 -6.59 5.01
CA SER A 34 -12.33 -7.78 4.73
C SER A 34 -11.83 -8.49 3.47
N LEU A 35 -11.95 -9.82 3.44
CA LEU A 35 -11.54 -10.62 2.27
C LEU A 35 -12.36 -10.27 1.01
N ASN A 36 -13.64 -9.95 1.19
CA ASN A 36 -14.50 -9.49 0.09
C ASN A 36 -14.10 -8.08 -0.39
N GLY A 37 -13.71 -7.21 0.54
CA GLY A 37 -13.23 -5.87 0.22
C GLY A 37 -11.97 -5.90 -0.63
N ILE A 38 -10.95 -6.68 -0.24
CA ILE A 38 -9.73 -6.82 -1.05
C ILE A 38 -10.00 -7.45 -2.42
N ALA A 39 -10.89 -8.45 -2.50
CA ALA A 39 -11.24 -9.12 -3.77
C ALA A 39 -12.04 -8.22 -4.74
N SER A 40 -12.61 -7.13 -4.23
CA SER A 40 -13.32 -6.13 -5.05
C SER A 40 -12.37 -5.07 -5.65
N ILE A 41 -11.13 -5.00 -5.15
CA ILE A 41 -10.12 -4.02 -5.58
C ILE A 41 -8.97 -4.70 -6.33
N PHE A 42 -8.46 -5.79 -5.78
CA PHE A 42 -7.30 -6.52 -6.29
C PHE A 42 -7.73 -7.76 -7.05
N ASP A 43 -6.88 -8.19 -7.99
CA ASP A 43 -7.07 -9.48 -8.65
C ASP A 43 -6.86 -10.65 -7.67
N SER A 44 -7.28 -11.86 -8.08
CA SER A 44 -7.17 -13.06 -7.26
C SER A 44 -5.72 -13.40 -6.92
N ARG A 45 -4.77 -13.14 -7.83
CA ARG A 45 -3.34 -13.43 -7.62
C ARG A 45 -2.80 -12.59 -6.46
N LEU A 46 -3.04 -11.28 -6.46
CA LEU A 46 -2.59 -10.41 -5.37
C LEU A 46 -3.34 -10.72 -4.06
N CYS A 47 -4.65 -11.05 -4.13
CA CYS A 47 -5.41 -11.47 -2.95
C CYS A 47 -4.81 -12.71 -2.26
N ASP A 48 -4.28 -13.66 -3.02
CA ASP A 48 -3.65 -14.88 -2.50
C ASP A 48 -2.24 -14.63 -1.93
N MET A 49 -1.57 -13.55 -2.36
CA MET A 49 -0.27 -13.11 -1.85
C MET A 49 -0.39 -12.35 -0.52
N ILE A 50 -1.50 -11.62 -0.31
CA ILE A 50 -1.74 -10.86 0.92
C ILE A 50 -1.90 -11.82 2.11
N LYS A 51 -1.18 -11.51 3.19
CA LYS A 51 -1.23 -12.27 4.44
C LYS A 51 -2.64 -12.25 5.01
N LYS A 52 -3.14 -13.42 5.43
CA LYS A 52 -4.44 -13.57 6.08
C LYS A 52 -4.26 -13.63 7.60
N ILE A 53 -5.07 -12.90 8.35
CA ILE A 53 -5.01 -12.81 9.81
C ILE A 53 -6.28 -13.47 10.38
N PRO A 54 -6.17 -14.45 11.28
CA PRO A 54 -7.32 -15.01 11.96
C PRO A 54 -7.79 -14.05 13.07
N ILE A 55 -9.04 -13.61 13.02
CA ILE A 55 -9.67 -12.83 14.10
C ILE A 55 -10.32 -13.77 15.13
N ARG A 56 -10.97 -14.82 14.64
CA ARG A 56 -11.62 -15.88 15.43
C ARG A 56 -11.48 -17.21 14.68
N ILE A 57 -11.89 -18.29 15.34
CA ILE A 57 -12.06 -19.59 14.70
C ILE A 57 -12.96 -19.40 13.47
N ASP A 58 -12.44 -19.74 12.29
CA ASP A 58 -13.07 -19.63 10.97
C ASP A 58 -13.33 -18.22 10.41
N ILE A 59 -12.89 -17.15 11.07
CA ILE A 59 -13.00 -15.77 10.56
C ILE A 59 -11.62 -15.20 10.26
N TRP A 60 -11.40 -14.92 8.97
CA TRP A 60 -10.14 -14.42 8.43
C TRP A 60 -10.33 -13.04 7.82
N THR A 61 -9.33 -12.18 8.01
CA THR A 61 -9.19 -10.88 7.34
C THR A 61 -7.88 -10.80 6.60
N ALA A 62 -7.74 -9.78 5.75
CA ALA A 62 -6.51 -9.48 5.04
C ALA A 62 -5.65 -8.53 5.88
N ALA A 63 -4.33 -8.75 5.87
CA ALA A 63 -3.35 -7.87 6.49
C ALA A 63 -3.12 -6.62 5.60
N VAL A 64 -4.18 -5.84 5.44
CA VAL A 64 -4.20 -4.57 4.75
C VAL A 64 -4.56 -3.51 5.78
N THR A 65 -3.75 -2.47 5.81
CA THR A 65 -3.89 -1.34 6.73
C THR A 65 -3.97 -0.05 5.93
N MET A 66 -4.83 0.87 6.34
CA MET A 66 -4.91 2.21 5.78
C MET A 66 -4.73 3.25 6.89
N ILE A 67 -3.81 4.17 6.66
CA ILE A 67 -3.47 5.25 7.57
C ILE A 67 -3.89 6.56 6.91
N PHE A 68 -4.84 7.25 7.52
CA PHE A 68 -5.22 8.59 7.15
C PHE A 68 -4.48 9.58 8.07
N PRO A 69 -3.76 10.55 7.51
CA PRO A 69 -3.17 11.62 8.30
C PRO A 69 -4.27 12.54 8.86
N PRO A 70 -3.92 13.49 9.73
CA PRO A 70 -4.82 14.60 10.06
C PRO A 70 -5.30 15.32 8.80
N TRP A 71 -6.52 15.86 8.83
CA TRP A 71 -7.10 16.52 7.66
C TRP A 71 -6.22 17.69 7.18
N ASN A 72 -6.04 17.80 5.86
CA ASN A 72 -5.09 18.70 5.18
C ASN A 72 -3.59 18.40 5.38
N GLU A 73 -3.20 17.30 6.02
CA GLU A 73 -1.80 16.91 6.19
C GLU A 73 -1.39 15.77 5.24
N GLY A 74 -1.03 16.09 4.00
CA GLY A 74 -0.35 15.14 3.12
C GLY A 74 -1.19 13.96 2.61
N THR A 75 -0.52 12.83 2.34
CA THR A 75 -1.09 11.66 1.64
C THR A 75 -1.58 10.59 2.62
N CYS A 76 -2.60 9.84 2.23
CA CYS A 76 -2.98 8.60 2.92
C CYS A 76 -1.99 7.48 2.59
N THR A 77 -1.78 6.54 3.51
CA THR A 77 -0.91 5.38 3.29
C THR A 77 -1.72 4.10 3.29
N LEU A 78 -1.65 3.33 2.21
CA LEU A 78 -2.15 1.96 2.13
C LEU A 78 -0.96 1.00 2.30
N ILE A 79 -1.07 0.10 3.28
CA ILE A 79 -0.05 -0.88 3.62
C ILE A 79 -0.60 -2.28 3.35
N LEU A 80 0.17 -3.09 2.62
CA LEU A 80 -0.15 -4.50 2.38
C LEU A 80 0.98 -5.38 2.92
N ASP A 81 0.64 -6.26 3.85
CA ASP A 81 1.52 -7.33 4.30
C ASP A 81 1.39 -8.52 3.34
N ILE A 82 2.48 -8.84 2.66
CA ILE A 82 2.59 -9.92 1.67
C ILE A 82 3.21 -11.16 2.34
N ALA A 83 2.50 -12.29 2.30
CA ALA A 83 2.97 -13.57 2.86
C ALA A 83 3.77 -14.42 1.86
N ASN A 84 3.51 -14.29 0.57
CA ASN A 84 4.19 -15.04 -0.49
C ASN A 84 4.27 -14.23 -1.79
N GLY A 85 5.16 -14.61 -2.71
CA GLY A 85 5.30 -13.94 -4.01
C GLY A 85 6.02 -12.59 -3.95
N ALA A 86 6.81 -12.33 -2.90
CA ALA A 86 7.58 -11.09 -2.78
C ALA A 86 8.64 -10.93 -3.90
N ASP A 87 9.21 -12.03 -4.38
CA ASP A 87 10.11 -12.09 -5.53
C ASP A 87 9.41 -11.70 -6.84
N ASP A 88 8.23 -12.26 -7.09
CA ASP A 88 7.39 -11.93 -8.25
C ASP A 88 7.01 -10.44 -8.26
N LEU A 89 6.61 -9.90 -7.11
CA LEU A 89 6.25 -8.49 -6.96
C LEU A 89 7.47 -7.58 -7.11
N ALA A 90 8.61 -7.93 -6.51
CA ALA A 90 9.84 -7.16 -6.67
C ALA A 90 10.30 -7.11 -8.13
N MET A 91 10.21 -8.23 -8.84
CA MET A 91 10.55 -8.31 -10.27
C MET A 91 9.56 -7.49 -11.11
N THR A 92 8.26 -7.62 -10.85
CA THR A 92 7.23 -6.95 -11.64
C THR A 92 7.25 -5.44 -11.43
N LEU A 93 7.33 -4.97 -10.18
CA LEU A 93 7.24 -3.56 -9.81
C LEU A 93 8.56 -2.81 -10.05
N PHE A 94 9.70 -3.43 -9.72
CA PHE A 94 11.01 -2.78 -9.68
C PHE A 94 12.06 -3.42 -10.59
N GLY A 95 11.71 -4.47 -11.35
CA GLY A 95 12.68 -5.20 -12.17
C GLY A 95 13.82 -5.80 -11.34
N THR A 96 13.54 -6.18 -10.09
CA THR A 96 14.55 -6.62 -9.13
C THR A 96 14.31 -8.05 -8.69
N THR A 97 15.38 -8.84 -8.68
CA THR A 97 15.40 -10.19 -8.11
C THR A 97 16.31 -10.21 -6.89
N PHE A 98 16.07 -11.12 -5.96
CA PHE A 98 16.89 -11.23 -4.77
C PHE A 98 16.96 -12.65 -4.23
N THR A 99 18.00 -12.93 -3.45
CA THR A 99 18.15 -14.18 -2.71
C THR A 99 18.76 -13.91 -1.34
N PHE A 100 18.27 -14.61 -0.31
CA PHE A 100 18.84 -14.57 1.03
C PHE A 100 19.83 -15.73 1.22
N THR A 101 21.09 -15.43 1.52
CA THR A 101 22.13 -16.43 1.80
C THR A 101 22.78 -16.13 3.14
N GLY A 102 22.44 -16.91 4.17
CA GLY A 102 22.89 -16.60 5.53
C GLY A 102 22.43 -15.19 5.95
N GLN A 103 23.32 -14.38 6.52
CA GLN A 103 23.01 -13.01 6.93
C GLN A 103 23.19 -11.97 5.81
N ALA A 104 23.42 -12.43 4.57
CA ALA A 104 23.60 -11.56 3.42
C ALA A 104 22.43 -11.67 2.44
N GLN A 105 22.17 -10.56 1.76
CA GLN A 105 21.17 -10.44 0.72
C GLN A 105 21.87 -10.17 -0.58
N HIS A 106 21.56 -10.94 -1.61
CA HIS A 106 22.02 -10.65 -2.97
C HIS A 106 20.86 -10.07 -3.75
N ILE A 107 20.98 -8.81 -4.16
CA ILE A 107 19.96 -8.07 -4.90
C ILE A 107 20.50 -7.85 -6.31
N MET A 108 19.71 -8.18 -7.31
CA MET A 108 20.06 -8.04 -8.72
C MET A 108 18.99 -7.23 -9.43
N ILE A 109 19.38 -6.03 -9.85
CA ILE A 109 18.54 -5.11 -10.63
C ILE A 109 18.68 -5.50 -12.10
N SER A 110 17.56 -5.66 -12.81
CA SER A 110 17.55 -6.08 -14.21
C SER A 110 18.37 -5.12 -15.09
N GLY A 111 19.43 -5.61 -15.71
CA GLY A 111 20.36 -4.82 -16.53
C GLY A 111 21.31 -3.93 -15.70
N GLY A 112 21.34 -4.09 -14.38
CA GLY A 112 22.12 -3.30 -13.45
C GLY A 112 23.12 -4.12 -12.62
N PRO A 113 23.73 -3.49 -11.61
CA PRO A 113 24.71 -4.15 -10.74
C PRO A 113 24.05 -5.18 -9.82
N LYS A 114 24.85 -6.19 -9.43
CA LYS A 114 24.53 -7.08 -8.31
C LYS A 114 25.05 -6.45 -7.02
N LEU A 115 24.15 -6.22 -6.07
CA LEU A 115 24.46 -5.72 -4.75
C LEU A 115 24.47 -6.88 -3.75
N THR A 116 25.44 -6.89 -2.85
CA THR A 116 25.45 -7.80 -1.69
C THR A 116 25.46 -6.96 -0.44
N VAL A 117 24.38 -7.04 0.32
CA VAL A 117 24.15 -6.18 1.49
C VAL A 117 23.99 -7.06 2.72
N PRO A 118 24.69 -6.76 3.84
CA PRO A 118 24.42 -7.43 5.10
C PRO A 118 23.06 -6.98 5.66
N GLY A 119 22.28 -7.90 6.21
CA GLY A 119 21.01 -7.57 6.88
C GLY A 119 19.92 -8.61 6.66
N THR A 120 18.77 -8.39 7.30
CA THR A 120 17.59 -9.29 7.23
C THR A 120 16.45 -8.76 6.36
N GLU A 121 16.49 -7.46 6.02
CA GLU A 121 15.52 -6.81 5.13
C GLU A 121 16.17 -5.73 4.24
N PHE A 122 15.46 -5.31 3.20
CA PHE A 122 15.83 -4.18 2.33
C PHE A 122 14.57 -3.54 1.72
N THR A 123 14.66 -2.27 1.32
CA THR A 123 13.54 -1.53 0.73
C THR A 123 13.82 -1.16 -0.73
N LEU A 124 12.84 -1.42 -1.59
CA LEU A 124 12.79 -1.01 -2.99
C LEU A 124 11.87 0.21 -3.15
N LYS A 125 12.29 1.18 -3.95
CA LYS A 125 11.52 2.38 -4.32
C LYS A 125 11.67 2.65 -5.82
N GLY A 126 10.75 3.41 -6.41
CA GLY A 126 10.79 3.73 -7.83
C GLY A 126 10.14 2.65 -8.69
N ALA A 127 8.88 2.30 -8.40
CA ALA A 127 8.15 1.30 -9.18
C ALA A 127 7.69 1.86 -10.53
N LYS A 128 7.66 1.05 -11.59
CA LYS A 128 7.15 1.48 -12.90
C LYS A 128 5.65 1.77 -12.84
N LYS A 129 5.19 2.92 -13.32
CA LYS A 129 3.76 3.32 -13.28
C LYS A 129 2.84 2.28 -13.92
N GLU A 130 3.25 1.74 -15.07
CA GLU A 130 2.50 0.67 -15.76
C GLU A 130 2.40 -0.62 -14.93
N ALA A 131 3.47 -0.95 -14.21
CA ALA A 131 3.50 -2.11 -13.33
C ALA A 131 2.58 -1.94 -12.13
N ILE A 132 2.46 -0.72 -11.59
CA ILE A 132 1.53 -0.41 -10.50
C ILE A 132 0.09 -0.69 -10.94
N ALA A 133 -0.33 -0.14 -12.09
CA ALA A 133 -1.67 -0.39 -12.63
C ALA A 133 -1.92 -1.87 -12.89
N LYS A 134 -0.91 -2.60 -13.37
CA LYS A 134 -1.00 -4.04 -13.62
C LYS A 134 -1.14 -4.87 -12.34
N VAL A 135 -0.41 -4.52 -11.28
CA VAL A 135 -0.36 -5.31 -10.03
C VAL A 135 -1.53 -4.97 -9.11
N PHE A 136 -1.81 -3.69 -8.90
CA PHE A 136 -2.82 -3.25 -7.94
C PHE A 136 -4.18 -2.92 -8.57
N GLY A 137 -4.26 -2.96 -9.90
CA GLY A 137 -5.45 -2.59 -10.64
C GLY A 137 -5.63 -1.08 -10.80
N LEU A 138 -6.60 -0.73 -11.63
CA LEU A 138 -6.86 0.66 -12.02
C LEU A 138 -7.29 1.54 -10.84
N ARG A 139 -8.12 1.02 -9.92
CA ARG A 139 -8.64 1.80 -8.78
C ARG A 139 -7.52 2.31 -7.87
N VAL A 140 -6.54 1.47 -7.55
CA VAL A 140 -5.40 1.89 -6.74
C VAL A 140 -4.49 2.82 -7.53
N TYR A 141 -4.27 2.54 -8.82
CA TYR A 141 -3.49 3.43 -9.68
C TYR A 141 -4.05 4.85 -9.77
N GLU A 142 -5.37 4.98 -9.97
CA GLU A 142 -6.07 6.27 -9.97
C GLU A 142 -6.02 6.95 -8.60
N ALA A 143 -6.07 6.19 -7.50
CA ALA A 143 -5.93 6.74 -6.16
C ALA A 143 -4.52 7.29 -5.87
N ILE A 144 -3.48 6.81 -6.56
CA ILE A 144 -2.13 7.41 -6.52
C ILE A 144 -2.08 8.67 -7.41
N ALA A 145 -2.91 8.72 -8.46
CA ALA A 145 -2.87 9.72 -9.53
C ALA A 145 -3.22 11.16 -9.08
N ASP A 146 -4.03 11.31 -8.03
CA ASP A 146 -4.51 12.61 -7.52
C ASP A 146 -3.39 13.56 -7.03
N HIS A 147 -2.15 13.09 -6.89
CA HIS A 147 -0.98 13.89 -6.48
C HIS A 147 0.00 14.24 -7.62
N PHE A 148 -0.29 13.92 -8.89
CA PHE A 148 0.64 14.19 -10.00
C PHE A 148 0.49 15.57 -10.66
N GLU A 149 -0.44 16.41 -10.21
CA GLU A 149 -0.56 17.77 -10.73
C GLU A 149 0.39 18.73 -10.00
N SER A 150 1.58 18.93 -10.58
CA SER A 150 2.72 19.79 -10.17
C SER A 150 3.92 18.92 -9.76
N GLU A 151 5.06 18.84 -10.47
CA GLU A 151 5.85 19.89 -11.12
C GLU A 151 6.63 19.33 -12.32
N GLY A 152 6.67 20.07 -13.43
CA GLY A 152 7.85 20.14 -14.29
C GLY A 152 8.33 18.87 -15.00
N GLY A 153 7.72 18.58 -16.16
CA GLY A 153 8.46 18.21 -17.36
C GLY A 153 9.59 17.18 -17.24
N SER A 154 9.27 15.94 -16.89
CA SER A 154 9.82 14.77 -17.58
C SER A 154 8.95 13.56 -17.27
N ALA A 155 8.61 12.80 -18.31
CA ALA A 155 8.03 11.47 -18.17
C ALA A 155 9.06 10.54 -17.51
N LYS A 156 9.22 10.64 -16.18
CA LYS A 156 9.83 9.54 -15.43
C LYS A 156 8.75 8.48 -15.28
N ASP A 157 8.96 7.35 -15.94
CA ASP A 157 8.07 6.17 -15.87
C ASP A 157 8.06 5.52 -14.48
N LEU A 158 8.84 6.05 -13.53
CA LEU A 158 8.96 5.56 -12.16
C LEU A 158 8.12 6.42 -11.20
N SER A 159 7.51 5.76 -10.22
CA SER A 159 6.72 6.35 -9.14
C SER A 159 7.45 6.18 -7.81
N GLU A 160 7.54 7.27 -7.04
CA GLU A 160 8.06 7.26 -5.67
C GLU A 160 6.96 7.04 -4.62
N ASN A 161 5.69 7.05 -5.04
CA ASN A 161 4.52 6.84 -4.16
C ASN A 161 4.33 5.38 -3.76
N LEU A 162 5.26 4.49 -4.15
CA LEU A 162 5.22 3.09 -3.79
C LEU A 162 6.61 2.65 -3.31
N SER A 163 6.62 1.95 -2.18
CA SER A 163 7.81 1.25 -1.70
C SER A 163 7.47 -0.18 -1.29
N MET A 164 8.49 -1.04 -1.31
CA MET A 164 8.37 -2.43 -0.90
C MET A 164 9.56 -2.78 -0.01
N THR A 165 9.29 -3.12 1.25
CA THR A 165 10.29 -3.65 2.17
C THR A 165 10.22 -5.16 2.17
N VAL A 166 11.26 -5.80 1.66
CA VAL A 166 11.38 -7.25 1.55
C VAL A 166 12.11 -7.79 2.77
N LYS A 167 11.56 -8.84 3.37
CA LYS A 167 12.12 -9.61 4.48
C LYS A 167 12.10 -11.10 4.14
N ARG A 168 12.67 -11.95 5.00
CA ARG A 168 12.71 -13.40 4.72
C ARG A 168 11.32 -14.03 4.65
N GLU A 169 10.40 -13.54 5.46
CA GLU A 169 9.06 -14.11 5.63
C GLU A 169 8.03 -13.52 4.64
N GLY A 170 8.45 -12.61 3.74
CA GLY A 170 7.56 -11.96 2.80
C GLY A 170 7.95 -10.51 2.53
N ALA A 171 6.97 -9.62 2.39
CA ALA A 171 7.21 -8.21 2.17
C ALA A 171 6.13 -7.33 2.75
N VAL A 172 6.43 -6.04 2.91
CA VAL A 172 5.47 -4.99 3.21
C VAL A 172 5.49 -4.01 2.05
N ILE A 173 4.32 -3.74 1.47
CA ILE A 173 4.17 -2.74 0.41
C ILE A 173 3.45 -1.54 0.99
N GLU A 174 4.01 -0.36 0.79
CA GLU A 174 3.43 0.91 1.22
C GLU A 174 3.14 1.77 -0.02
N ILE A 175 1.91 2.28 -0.11
CA ILE A 175 1.42 3.07 -1.22
C ILE A 175 0.85 4.39 -0.69
N SER A 176 1.37 5.51 -1.17
CA SER A 176 0.84 6.84 -0.91
C SER A 176 -0.32 7.15 -1.85
N LEU A 177 -1.46 7.54 -1.28
CA LEU A 177 -2.73 7.76 -1.96
C LEU A 177 -3.28 9.16 -1.70
N GLY A 178 -4.02 9.69 -2.68
CA GLY A 178 -4.86 10.87 -2.52
C GLY A 178 -5.98 10.64 -1.53
N LEU A 179 -6.24 11.63 -0.67
CA LEU A 179 -7.20 11.53 0.43
C LEU A 179 -8.61 11.13 -0.02
N LEU A 180 -9.14 11.77 -1.07
CA LEU A 180 -10.50 11.50 -1.55
C LEU A 180 -10.66 10.05 -2.04
N ARG A 181 -9.73 9.58 -2.89
CA ARG A 181 -9.75 8.22 -3.40
C ARG A 181 -9.38 7.17 -2.35
N ALA A 182 -8.55 7.52 -1.38
CA ALA A 182 -8.28 6.67 -0.22
C ALA A 182 -9.55 6.41 0.59
N ILE A 183 -10.41 7.42 0.80
CA ILE A 183 -11.71 7.24 1.47
C ILE A 183 -12.60 6.28 0.68
N GLU A 184 -12.64 6.40 -0.65
CA GLU A 184 -13.40 5.48 -1.50
C GLU A 184 -12.89 4.04 -1.42
N LEU A 185 -11.56 3.85 -1.42
CA LEU A 185 -10.95 2.53 -1.25
C LEU A 185 -11.23 1.96 0.14
N ALA A 186 -11.13 2.77 1.19
CA ALA A 186 -11.40 2.34 2.56
C ALA A 186 -12.85 1.85 2.71
N LYS A 187 -13.82 2.53 2.10
CA LYS A 187 -15.23 2.11 2.10
C LYS A 187 -15.43 0.73 1.51
N ILE A 188 -14.60 0.34 0.54
CA ILE A 188 -14.67 -1.00 -0.05
C ILE A 188 -13.91 -2.00 0.83
N LEU A 189 -12.71 -1.64 1.31
CA LEU A 189 -11.82 -2.53 2.06
C LEU A 189 -12.36 -2.94 3.43
N TYR A 190 -13.04 -2.04 4.14
CA TYR A 190 -13.44 -2.24 5.54
C TYR A 190 -14.96 -2.36 5.72
N THR A 191 -15.66 -2.85 4.69
CA THR A 191 -17.08 -3.24 4.82
C THR A 191 -17.23 -4.63 5.41
#